data_AF-A0A1S3CTK7-F1
#
_entry.id   AF-A0A1S3CTK7-F1
#
_cell.length_a   1.000
_cell.length_b   1.000
_cell.length_c   1.000
_cell.angle_alpha   90.00
_cell.angle_beta   90.00
_cell.angle_gamma   90.00
#
_symmetry.space_group_name_H-M   'P 1'
#
loop_
_entity.id
_entity.type
_entity.pdbx_description
1 polymer ?
#
loop_
_entity_poly.entity_id
_entity_poly.type
_entity_poly.pdbx_seq_one_letter_code
_entity_poly.pdbx_strand_id
1 'polypeptide(L)'
;MQTMEKCFVGIIASVFCSDKKSKENQITLTCFQTKESDDYSCKRICIPLHIVPDIDNSFSNAHLKLSARLPTILLEEEAIKYRNNTTEHNDCLTKQFNSSVFTMSAVQIQETLTKPLMKTLEIRSKLQKRRQQVENKLQALRSQCEEPVVQNEVS
;
A
#
# COMPACT_ATOMS: atom_id res chain seq x y z
N MET A 1 15.98 16.29 -10.27
CA MET A 1 14.58 16.42 -9.78
C MET A 1 14.37 17.71 -9.01
N GLN A 2 15.21 18.06 -8.03
CA GLN A 2 15.11 19.37 -7.35
C GLN A 2 15.49 20.59 -8.23
N THR A 3 16.24 20.34 -9.30
CA THR A 3 16.44 21.30 -10.40
C THR A 3 15.16 21.58 -11.19
N MET A 4 14.19 20.66 -11.17
CA MET A 4 12.88 20.82 -11.82
C MET A 4 11.85 21.40 -10.85
N GLU A 5 11.86 20.94 -9.60
CA GLU A 5 10.94 21.41 -8.55
C GLU A 5 11.64 21.50 -7.20
N LYS A 6 11.80 22.72 -6.67
CA LYS A 6 12.56 22.98 -5.44
C LYS A 6 12.01 22.29 -4.19
N CYS A 7 10.72 21.97 -4.17
CA CYS A 7 10.02 21.33 -3.06
C CYS A 7 9.98 19.80 -3.17
N PHE A 8 10.63 19.21 -4.19
CA PHE A 8 10.64 17.76 -4.34
C PHE A 8 11.41 17.08 -3.19
N VAL A 9 10.73 16.16 -2.52
CA VAL A 9 11.28 15.34 -1.41
C VAL A 9 11.38 13.88 -1.82
N GLY A 10 12.43 13.20 -1.35
CA GLY A 10 12.62 11.78 -1.52
C GLY A 10 12.21 11.01 -0.27
N ILE A 11 11.56 9.85 -0.44
CA ILE A 11 11.25 8.91 0.64
C ILE A 11 11.95 7.59 0.33
N ILE A 12 12.67 7.06 1.32
CA ILE A 12 13.27 5.71 1.28
C ILE A 12 12.56 4.84 2.30
N ALA A 13 12.08 3.70 1.84
CA ALA A 13 11.57 2.63 2.69
C ALA A 13 12.59 1.49 2.74
N SER A 14 13.19 1.28 3.91
CA SER A 14 14.03 0.13 4.19
C SER A 14 13.16 -0.97 4.78
N VAL A 15 13.04 -2.08 4.07
CA VAL A 15 12.23 -3.25 4.43
C VAL A 15 13.13 -4.49 4.53
N PHE A 16 12.69 -5.49 5.30
CA PHE A 16 13.44 -6.73 5.55
C PHE A 16 14.78 -6.53 6.29
N CYS A 17 14.87 -5.53 7.16
CA CYS A 17 16.03 -5.36 8.02
C CYS A 17 15.89 -6.26 9.25
N SER A 18 16.46 -7.46 9.18
CA SER A 18 16.47 -8.40 10.31
C SER A 18 17.79 -8.37 11.05
N ASP A 19 17.77 -8.07 12.35
CA ASP A 19 18.95 -8.29 13.20
C ASP A 19 19.04 -9.78 13.56
N LYS A 20 20.16 -10.41 13.20
CA LYS A 20 20.42 -11.84 13.46
C LYS A 20 20.43 -12.15 14.95
N LYS A 21 20.69 -11.17 15.83
CA LYS A 21 20.74 -11.35 17.28
C LYS A 21 19.36 -11.23 17.93
N SER A 22 18.59 -10.19 17.61
CA SER A 22 17.25 -9.99 18.21
C SER A 22 16.14 -10.78 17.51
N LYS A 23 16.36 -11.23 16.27
CA LYS A 23 15.32 -11.78 15.37
C LYS A 23 14.16 -10.83 15.10
N GLU A 24 14.33 -9.54 15.39
CA GLU A 24 13.33 -8.52 15.09
C GLU A 24 13.51 -8.03 13.65
N ASN A 25 12.37 -7.82 12.98
CA ASN A 25 12.34 -7.19 11.66
C ASN A 25 12.02 -5.70 11.84
N GLN A 26 12.90 -4.84 11.34
CA GLN A 26 12.74 -3.40 11.40
C GLN A 26 12.34 -2.85 10.03
N ILE A 27 11.33 -1.97 10.02
CA ILE A 27 10.96 -1.17 8.85
C ILE A 27 11.32 0.27 9.16
N THR A 28 12.10 0.92 8.29
CA THR A 28 12.55 2.30 8.47
C THR A 28 12.14 3.16 7.29
N LEU A 29 11.47 4.29 7.57
CA LEU A 29 11.13 5.30 6.59
C LEU A 29 12.05 6.52 6.80
N THR A 30 12.70 6.97 5.74
CA THR A 30 13.55 8.17 5.76
C THR A 30 13.08 9.15 4.71
N CYS A 31 12.74 10.38 5.12
CA CYS A 31 12.45 11.48 4.21
C CYS A 31 13.69 12.38 4.08
N PHE A 32 14.02 12.79 2.85
CA PHE A 32 15.22 13.59 2.60
C PHE A 32 15.07 14.55 1.43
N GLN A 33 15.90 15.59 1.44
CA GLN A 33 16.17 16.48 0.32
C GLN A 33 17.65 16.42 -0.04
N THR A 34 18.01 16.94 -1.22
CA THR A 34 19.39 17.23 -1.56
C THR A 34 19.56 18.75 -1.57
N LYS A 35 20.65 19.23 -0.97
CA LYS A 35 21.03 20.65 -1.02
C LYS A 35 22.37 20.76 -1.72
N GLU A 36 22.43 21.62 -2.72
CA GLU A 36 23.67 22.01 -3.37
C GLU A 36 24.50 22.84 -2.40
N SER A 37 25.76 22.48 -2.26
CA SER A 37 26.75 23.19 -1.46
C SER A 37 27.57 24.12 -2.35
N ASP A 38 28.27 25.08 -1.73
CA ASP A 38 29.06 26.09 -2.45
C ASP A 38 30.20 25.49 -3.30
N ASP A 39 30.59 24.23 -3.03
CA ASP A 39 31.56 23.43 -3.78
C ASP A 39 30.93 22.64 -4.94
N TYR A 40 29.69 22.95 -5.34
CA TYR A 40 28.87 22.21 -6.30
C TYR A 40 28.60 20.75 -5.90
N SER A 41 28.85 20.38 -4.64
CA SER A 41 28.52 19.04 -4.14
C SER A 41 27.06 18.96 -3.69
N CYS A 42 26.44 17.81 -3.93
CA CYS A 42 25.10 17.49 -3.48
C CYS A 42 25.16 16.82 -2.09
N LYS A 43 24.58 17.45 -1.07
CA LYS A 43 24.49 16.86 0.29
C LYS A 43 23.06 16.47 0.63
N ARG A 44 22.90 15.28 1.24
CA ARG A 44 21.62 14.80 1.77
C ARG A 44 21.27 15.55 3.04
N ILE A 45 20.03 16.03 3.14
CA ILE A 45 19.46 16.60 4.36
C ILE A 45 18.23 15.77 4.73
N CYS A 46 18.13 15.33 5.99
CA CYS A 46 16.93 14.64 6.48
C CYS A 46 15.82 15.65 6.74
N ILE A 47 14.61 15.33 6.28
CA ILE A 47 13.41 16.13 6.54
C ILE A 47 12.55 15.40 7.58
N PRO A 48 11.98 16.09 8.58
CA PRO A 48 11.02 15.49 9.49
C PRO A 48 9.84 14.87 8.73
N LEU A 49 9.51 13.62 9.06
CA LEU A 49 8.38 12.88 8.49
C LEU A 49 7.36 12.60 9.59
N HIS A 50 6.11 13.01 9.37
CA HIS A 50 5.00 12.73 10.27
C HIS A 50 3.93 11.93 9.54
N ILE A 51 3.54 10.79 10.11
CA ILE A 51 2.41 9.99 9.62
C ILE A 51 1.16 10.51 10.31
N VAL A 52 0.29 11.17 9.54
CA VAL A 52 -0.98 11.69 10.05
C VAL A 52 -2.03 10.59 10.02
N PRO A 53 -2.71 10.28 11.15
CA PRO A 53 -3.77 9.28 11.15
C PRO A 53 -4.98 9.80 10.36
N ASP A 54 -5.56 8.91 9.56
CA ASP A 54 -6.81 9.18 8.85
C ASP A 54 -7.98 9.03 9.84
N ILE A 55 -8.60 10.15 10.20
CA ILE A 55 -9.63 10.27 11.26
C ILE A 55 -10.87 9.45 10.90
N ASP A 56 -11.26 9.46 9.62
CA ASP A 56 -12.41 8.71 9.13
C ASP A 56 -12.07 7.24 8.87
N ASN A 57 -10.79 6.86 9.01
CA ASN A 57 -10.25 5.54 8.67
C ASN A 57 -10.70 5.06 7.28
N SER A 58 -10.97 6.03 6.39
CA SER A 58 -11.60 5.81 5.10
C SER A 58 -10.49 5.65 4.09
N PHE A 59 -10.18 4.39 3.78
CA PHE A 59 -9.15 4.13 2.79
C PHE A 59 -9.66 4.59 1.42
N SER A 60 -9.14 5.74 0.99
CA SER A 60 -9.57 6.41 -0.23
C SER A 60 -9.63 5.44 -1.40
N ASN A 61 -10.67 5.59 -2.23
CA ASN A 61 -10.83 4.82 -3.45
C ASN A 61 -9.58 4.92 -4.34
N ALA A 62 -8.90 6.07 -4.34
CA ALA A 62 -7.62 6.25 -5.02
C ALA A 62 -6.54 5.28 -4.50
N HIS A 63 -6.40 5.13 -3.18
CA HIS A 63 -5.44 4.21 -2.57
C HIS A 63 -5.78 2.74 -2.88
N LEU A 64 -7.07 2.37 -2.95
CA LEU A 64 -7.50 1.01 -3.34
C LEU A 64 -7.10 0.72 -4.77
N LYS A 65 -7.41 1.65 -5.69
CA LYS A 65 -7.08 1.52 -7.10
C LYS A 65 -5.58 1.39 -7.31
N LEU A 66 -4.77 2.19 -6.61
CA LEU A 66 -3.32 2.10 -6.69
C LEU A 66 -2.80 0.75 -6.16
N SER A 67 -3.31 0.30 -5.01
CA SER A 67 -2.92 -0.99 -4.42
C SER A 67 -3.28 -2.17 -5.33
N ALA A 68 -4.46 -2.13 -5.96
CA ALA A 68 -4.93 -3.15 -6.89
C ALA A 68 -4.21 -3.13 -8.24
N ARG A 69 -3.51 -2.03 -8.57
CA ARG A 69 -2.79 -1.89 -9.85
C ARG A 69 -1.41 -2.56 -9.85
N LEU A 70 -0.79 -2.73 -8.68
CA LEU A 70 0.55 -3.32 -8.59
C LEU A 70 0.65 -4.73 -9.22
N PRO A 71 -0.26 -5.68 -8.95
CA PRO A 71 -0.23 -6.99 -9.62
C PRO A 71 -0.37 -6.88 -11.15
N THR A 72 -1.18 -5.94 -11.63
CA THR A 72 -1.36 -5.69 -13.07
C THR A 72 -0.06 -5.18 -13.70
N ILE A 73 0.62 -4.22 -13.06
CA ILE A 73 1.90 -3.68 -13.55
C ILE A 73 2.95 -4.79 -13.67
N LEU A 74 3.04 -5.69 -12.68
CA LEU A 74 4.01 -6.79 -12.70
C LEU A 74 3.71 -7.81 -13.81
N LEU A 75 2.42 -8.10 -14.04
CA LEU A 75 2.02 -8.99 -15.14
C LEU A 75 2.28 -8.35 -16.52
N GLU A 76 2.05 -7.04 -16.65
CA GLU A 76 2.39 -6.28 -17.86
C GLU A 76 3.91 -6.32 -18.13
N GLU A 77 4.74 -6.13 -17.11
CA GLU A 77 6.19 -6.23 -17.23
C GLU A 77 6.62 -7.62 -17.72
N GLU A 78 6.02 -8.67 -17.16
CA GLU A 78 6.30 -10.05 -17.54
C GLU A 78 5.82 -10.36 -18.97
N ALA A 79 4.66 -9.85 -19.37
CA ALA A 79 4.14 -10.00 -20.72
C ALA A 79 5.04 -9.31 -21.76
N ILE A 80 5.60 -8.14 -21.42
CA ILE A 80 6.58 -7.45 -22.27
C ILE A 80 7.83 -8.31 -22.43
N LYS A 81 8.38 -8.87 -21.35
CA LYS A 81 9.54 -9.78 -21.41
C LYS A 81 9.26 -11.00 -22.27
N TYR A 82 8.11 -11.66 -22.08
CA TYR A 82 7.70 -12.82 -22.87
C TYR A 82 7.62 -12.49 -24.36
N ARG A 83 6.98 -11.37 -24.73
CA ARG A 83 6.86 -10.92 -26.12
C ARG A 83 8.22 -10.60 -26.75
N ASN A 84 9.11 -9.95 -26.01
CA ASN A 84 10.44 -9.61 -26.52
C ASN A 84 11.32 -10.85 -26.75
N ASN A 85 11.10 -11.91 -25.97
CA ASN A 85 11.88 -13.15 -26.06
C ASN A 85 11.26 -14.22 -26.97
N THR A 86 10.01 -14.05 -27.39
CA THR A 86 9.27 -15.00 -28.22
C THR A 86 8.96 -14.39 -29.58
N THR A 87 9.83 -14.65 -30.55
CA THR A 87 9.69 -14.17 -31.93
C THR A 87 9.14 -15.26 -32.85
N GLU A 88 8.72 -14.86 -34.05
CA GLU A 88 8.22 -15.82 -35.05
C GLU A 88 9.28 -16.85 -35.46
N HIS A 89 10.56 -16.47 -35.40
CA HIS A 89 11.70 -17.31 -35.78
C HIS A 89 12.12 -18.31 -34.70
N ASN A 90 11.58 -18.23 -33.48
CA ASN A 90 11.84 -19.24 -32.46
C ASN A 90 11.27 -20.59 -32.89
N ASP A 91 12.00 -21.67 -32.60
CA ASP A 91 11.49 -23.03 -32.80
C ASP A 91 10.32 -23.35 -31.85
N CYS A 92 9.61 -24.44 -32.15
CA CYS A 92 8.44 -24.84 -31.38
C CYS A 92 8.77 -25.11 -29.90
N LEU A 93 9.92 -25.74 -29.63
CA LEU A 93 10.36 -26.06 -28.28
C LEU A 93 10.65 -24.79 -27.46
N THR A 94 11.33 -23.80 -28.05
CA THR A 94 11.60 -22.52 -27.39
C THR A 94 10.32 -21.74 -27.13
N LYS A 95 9.37 -21.73 -28.08
CA LYS A 95 8.06 -21.08 -27.89
C LYS A 95 7.29 -21.72 -26.72
N GLN A 96 7.28 -23.05 -26.66
CA GLN A 96 6.64 -23.78 -25.56
C GLN A 96 7.31 -23.51 -24.22
N PHE A 97 8.65 -23.56 -24.18
CA PHE A 97 9.43 -23.26 -22.99
C PHE A 97 9.16 -21.85 -22.47
N ASN A 98 9.24 -20.84 -23.33
CA ASN A 98 8.95 -19.45 -22.96
C ASN A 98 7.51 -19.29 -22.44
N SER A 99 6.55 -19.97 -23.06
CA SER A 99 5.15 -19.95 -22.62
C SER A 99 4.98 -20.54 -21.22
N SER A 100 5.68 -21.64 -20.92
CA SER A 100 5.69 -22.24 -19.58
C SER A 100 6.33 -21.32 -18.55
N VAL A 101 7.46 -20.68 -18.86
CA VAL A 101 8.12 -19.72 -17.97
C VAL A 101 7.22 -18.54 -17.66
N PHE A 102 6.58 -17.95 -18.69
CA PHE A 102 5.60 -16.87 -18.51
C PHE A 102 4.45 -17.30 -17.59
N THR A 103 3.89 -18.49 -17.83
CA THR A 103 2.78 -19.03 -17.01
C THR A 103 3.21 -19.21 -15.56
N MET A 104 4.40 -19.75 -15.30
CA MET A 104 4.93 -19.90 -13.94
C MET A 104 5.08 -18.56 -13.23
N SER A 105 5.63 -17.56 -13.92
CA SER A 105 5.78 -16.20 -13.37
C SER A 105 4.42 -15.57 -13.02
N ALA A 106 3.43 -15.70 -13.92
CA ALA A 106 2.08 -15.22 -13.68
C ALA A 106 1.41 -15.88 -12.46
N VAL A 107 1.56 -17.20 -12.30
CA VAL A 107 1.09 -17.94 -11.12
C VAL A 107 1.78 -17.44 -9.86
N GLN A 108 3.09 -17.22 -9.89
CA GLN A 108 3.84 -16.72 -8.74
C GLN A 108 3.38 -15.33 -8.29
N ILE A 109 3.13 -14.41 -9.24
CA ILE A 109 2.55 -13.08 -8.96
C ILE A 109 1.18 -13.25 -8.29
N GLN A 110 0.34 -14.14 -8.81
CA GLN A 110 -0.98 -14.40 -8.26
C GLN A 110 -0.93 -14.94 -6.83
N GLU A 111 -0.05 -15.90 -6.56
CA GLU A 111 0.09 -16.53 -5.25
C GLU A 111 0.71 -15.60 -4.21
N THR A 112 1.75 -14.87 -4.59
CA THR A 112 2.55 -14.05 -3.67
C THR A 112 1.92 -12.68 -3.41
N LEU A 113 1.22 -12.11 -4.39
CA LEU A 113 0.69 -10.74 -4.28
C LEU A 113 -0.83 -10.69 -4.37
N THR A 114 -1.41 -11.20 -5.46
CA THR A 114 -2.86 -11.03 -5.73
C THR A 114 -3.72 -11.69 -4.65
N LYS A 115 -3.40 -12.93 -4.28
CA LYS A 115 -4.17 -13.69 -3.28
C LYS A 115 -4.11 -13.05 -1.87
N PRO A 116 -2.93 -12.69 -1.31
CA PRO A 116 -2.85 -11.95 -0.05
C PRO A 116 -3.56 -10.59 -0.09
N LEU A 117 -3.46 -9.85 -1.21
CA LEU A 117 -4.14 -8.58 -1.37
C LEU A 117 -5.67 -8.75 -1.31
N MET A 118 -6.22 -9.68 -2.09
CA MET A 118 -7.66 -9.97 -2.09
C MET A 118 -8.17 -10.38 -0.70
N LYS A 119 -7.43 -11.25 0.00
CA LYS A 119 -7.76 -11.65 1.37
C LYS A 119 -7.76 -10.45 2.32
N THR A 120 -6.78 -9.55 2.19
CA THR A 120 -6.69 -8.33 3.00
C THR A 120 -7.88 -7.40 2.74
N LEU A 121 -8.26 -7.20 1.48
CA LEU A 121 -9.42 -6.38 1.11
C LEU A 121 -10.75 -6.96 1.61
N GLU A 122 -10.91 -8.28 1.54
CA GLU A 122 -12.09 -8.97 2.05
C GLU A 122 -12.22 -8.82 3.58
N ILE A 123 -11.12 -9.04 4.31
CA ILE A 123 -11.07 -8.84 5.76
C ILE A 123 -11.40 -7.39 6.10
N ARG A 124 -10.79 -6.43 5.40
CA ARG A 124 -11.05 -4.99 5.59
C ARG A 124 -12.53 -4.66 5.40
N SER A 125 -13.16 -5.17 4.35
CA SER A 125 -14.60 -4.97 4.08
C SER A 125 -15.47 -5.52 5.22
N LYS A 126 -15.16 -6.72 5.72
CA LYS A 126 -15.86 -7.31 6.88
C LYS A 126 -15.70 -6.45 8.13
N LEU A 127 -14.51 -5.95 8.41
CA LEU A 127 -14.24 -5.07 9.56
C LEU A 127 -14.99 -3.74 9.45
N GLN A 128 -15.04 -3.13 8.27
CA GLN A 128 -15.78 -1.88 8.05
C GLN A 128 -17.28 -2.06 8.30
N LYS A 129 -17.88 -3.16 7.82
CA LYS A 129 -19.29 -3.49 8.11
C LYS A 129 -19.55 -3.64 9.61
N ARG A 130 -18.67 -4.34 10.33
CA ARG A 130 -18.78 -4.48 11.79
C ARG A 130 -18.65 -3.14 12.51
N ARG A 131 -17.73 -2.27 12.08
CA ARG A 131 -17.55 -0.95 12.67
C ARG A 131 -18.82 -0.10 12.52
N GLN A 132 -19.42 -0.10 11.33
CA GLN A 132 -20.68 0.61 11.10
C GLN A 132 -21.80 0.11 12.04
N GLN A 133 -21.89 -1.19 12.29
CA GLN A 133 -22.86 -1.75 13.23
C GLN A 133 -22.63 -1.25 14.67
N VAL A 134 -21.36 -1.11 15.08
CA VAL A 134 -21.01 -0.58 16.40
C VAL A 134 -21.35 0.91 16.50
N GLU A 135 -21.03 1.70 15.47
CA GLU A 135 -21.36 3.13 15.41
C GLU A 135 -22.88 3.35 15.45
N ASN A 136 -23.66 2.58 14.69
CA ASN A 136 -25.11 2.66 14.72
C ASN A 136 -25.69 2.33 16.11
N LYS A 137 -25.14 1.31 16.79
CA LYS A 137 -25.54 0.96 18.17
C LYS A 137 -25.17 2.06 19.16
N LEU A 138 -23.98 2.62 19.02
CA LEU A 138 -23.52 3.72 19.88
C LEU A 138 -24.44 4.94 19.72
N GLN A 139 -24.84 5.26 18.49
CA GLN A 139 -25.78 6.35 18.23
C GLN A 139 -27.15 6.07 18.85
N ALA A 140 -27.68 4.85 18.71
CA ALA A 140 -28.95 4.46 19.32
C ALA A 140 -28.92 4.57 20.85
N LEU A 141 -27.83 4.13 21.49
CA LEU A 141 -27.65 4.26 22.95
C LEU A 141 -27.52 5.71 23.40
N ARG A 142 -26.82 6.56 22.63
CA ARG A 142 -26.71 8.00 22.93
C ARG A 142 -28.09 8.66 22.91
N SER A 143 -28.91 8.36 21.92
CA SER A 143 -30.28 8.88 21.85
C SER A 143 -31.17 8.42 23.00
N GLN A 144 -30.95 7.22 23.55
CA GLN A 144 -31.66 6.73 24.74
C GLN A 144 -31.21 7.40 26.04
N CYS A 145 -29.94 7.81 26.13
CA CYS A 145 -29.43 8.55 27.29
C CYS A 145 -29.74 10.05 27.26
N GLU A 146 -30.13 10.59 26.10
CA GLU A 146 -30.51 12.00 25.90
C GLU A 146 -32.02 12.26 26.12
N GLU A 147 -32.83 11.26 26.51
CA GLU A 147 -34.21 11.52 26.93
C GLU A 147 -34.23 12.37 28.22
N PRO A 148 -34.96 13.50 28.25
CA PRO A 148 -34.95 14.38 29.40
C PRO A 148 -35.65 13.72 30.58
N VAL A 149 -34.97 13.74 31.73
CA VAL A 149 -35.60 13.59 33.05
C VAL A 149 -36.57 14.77 33.22
N VAL A 150 -37.80 14.61 32.72
CA VAL A 150 -38.89 15.54 33.02
C VAL A 150 -39.31 15.29 34.47
N GLN A 151 -38.72 16.11 35.35
CA GLN A 151 -39.28 16.66 36.58
C GLN A 151 -40.44 15.85 37.21
N ASN A 152 -40.09 14.90 38.08
CA ASN A 152 -40.91 14.60 39.25
C ASN A 152 -40.40 15.50 40.37
N GLU A 153 -41.04 16.66 40.59
CA GLU A 153 -41.04 17.29 41.91
C GLU A 153 -42.17 18.34 42.04
N VAL A 154 -43.07 18.05 43.00
CA VAL A 154 -43.93 18.93 43.81
C VAL A 154 -45.16 19.58 43.15
N SER A 155 -46.34 19.01 43.41
CA SER A 155 -47.42 19.60 44.25
C SER A 155 -48.54 18.60 44.49
#